data_AF-A0A356NID3-F1
#
_entry.id   AF-A0A356NID3-F1
#
_cell.length_a   1.000
_cell.length_b   1.000
_cell.length_c   1.000
_cell.angle_alpha   90.00
_cell.angle_beta   90.00
_cell.angle_gamma   90.00
#
_symmetry.space_group_name_H-M   'P 1'
#
loop_
_entity.id
_entity.type
_entity.pdbx_description
1 polymer ?
#
loop_
_entity_poly.entity_id
_entity_poly.type
_entity_poly.pdbx_seq_one_letter_code
_entity_poly.pdbx_strand_id
1 'polypeptide(L)'
;FQESGNPLKPVQIQNLTFHRAEMKMSFPELENFSESTPGNNMEIIFGQSDSVFLAGTSVRHLEQTVQKLSGGSGKSISSKAAFNQIHQKLFRNTEGYGWVQFESVYALIQKLVKEITASTQAEQSTNPMSMLMPKPEIILSALGLEAIQGLGFAWGSTPAGTAFDLTVQAPKSKRKGLLNLIEFEPKDASPPPFVTDDVVAFQRVRFDARKTWEKLEKMLGEISPQLSGILQMTMGLLGKDRDPNFDFRRNLIDNLGDDFIVAQWPPKSSAMDDMINPPEIILVGSPNPEPLVKAFIAASGLLPGGNGVLKERSFLGRTVHSINVPSGAAPAPGGSSEAMETMGLHFVASGMYVAFSTNESMLESYLRSAKGPGRPLKSKPEFQQAVNAVGGFKSGYVYYQSLESSAGLMYENLRENPGSLFSGLMGMGLGSGLTGGSAPEDALERFMDFKKLPPFDQVKKYFHFNVSGNSSDERMLNLKSMSPIPTSLRR
;
A
#
# COMPACT_ATOMS: atom_id res chain seq x y z
N PHE A 1 12.08 13.63 33.93
CA PHE A 1 12.59 12.47 34.69
C PHE A 1 12.82 12.77 36.17
N GLN A 2 13.54 13.85 36.55
CA GLN A 2 13.64 14.22 37.97
C GLN A 2 12.29 14.66 38.56
N GLU A 3 11.41 15.27 37.76
CA GLU A 3 10.06 15.66 38.20
C GLU A 3 9.07 14.50 38.33
N SER A 4 9.37 13.31 37.78
CA SER A 4 8.44 12.16 37.77
C SER A 4 8.61 11.22 38.97
N GLY A 5 9.46 11.56 39.95
CA GLY A 5 9.62 10.79 41.20
C GLY A 5 10.22 9.38 41.06
N ASN A 6 10.57 8.93 39.85
CA ASN A 6 11.18 7.63 39.61
C ASN A 6 12.72 7.75 39.74
N PRO A 7 13.35 7.15 40.76
CA PRO A 7 14.79 7.25 40.93
C PRO A 7 15.53 6.49 39.82
N LEU A 8 16.49 7.17 39.18
CA LEU A 8 17.44 6.52 38.27
C LEU A 8 18.32 5.57 39.09
N LYS A 9 18.22 4.27 38.83
CA LYS A 9 19.04 3.26 39.52
C LYS A 9 20.35 3.06 38.75
N PRO A 10 21.52 3.19 39.38
CA PRO A 10 22.78 2.91 38.71
C PRO A 10 22.89 1.43 38.34
N VAL A 11 23.47 1.14 37.18
CA VAL A 11 23.78 -0.20 36.68
C VAL A 11 25.23 -0.19 36.22
N GLN A 12 26.05 -1.08 36.76
CA GLN A 12 27.44 -1.22 36.31
C GLN A 12 27.47 -2.11 35.07
N ILE A 13 28.11 -1.61 34.02
CA ILE A 13 28.39 -2.35 32.79
C ILE A 13 29.90 -2.24 32.54
N GLN A 14 30.61 -3.34 32.76
CA GLN A 14 32.08 -3.34 32.84
C GLN A 14 32.59 -2.34 33.89
N ASN A 15 33.39 -1.35 33.48
CA ASN A 15 33.91 -0.27 34.31
C ASN A 15 33.12 1.05 34.14
N LEU A 16 31.96 1.02 33.48
CA LEU A 16 31.12 2.19 33.21
C LEU A 16 29.83 2.16 34.03
N THR A 17 29.42 3.34 34.50
CA THR A 17 28.14 3.52 35.19
C THR A 17 27.05 3.92 34.19
N PHE A 18 26.06 3.06 34.03
CA PHE A 18 24.81 3.33 33.31
C PHE A 18 23.71 3.65 34.32
N HIS A 19 22.60 4.20 33.82
CA HIS A 19 21.41 4.53 34.59
C HIS A 19 20.21 3.79 34.02
N ARG A 20 19.40 3.20 34.90
CA ARG A 20 18.13 2.58 34.57
C ARG A 20 17.00 3.53 34.91
N ALA A 21 16.14 3.79 33.94
CA ALA A 21 14.86 4.45 34.12
C ALA A 21 13.73 3.45 33.90
N GLU A 22 12.82 3.36 34.87
CA GLU A 22 11.54 2.68 34.72
C GLU A 22 10.52 3.66 34.14
N MET A 23 9.98 3.33 32.96
CA MET A 23 8.88 4.03 32.33
C MET A 23 7.61 3.20 32.52
N LYS A 24 6.60 3.77 33.19
CA LYS A 24 5.24 3.22 33.16
C LYS A 24 4.63 3.59 31.82
N MET A 25 4.37 2.59 30.98
CA MET A 25 3.68 2.79 29.71
C MET A 25 2.22 2.38 29.92
N SER A 26 1.30 3.34 29.91
CA SER A 26 -0.13 3.04 29.81
C SER A 26 -0.46 2.82 28.34
N PHE A 27 -0.58 1.56 27.94
CA PHE A 27 -1.24 1.21 26.68
C PHE A 27 -2.72 1.00 26.96
N PRO A 28 -3.65 1.53 26.12
CA PRO A 28 -5.04 1.10 26.17
C PRO A 28 -5.09 -0.42 25.96
N GLU A 29 -5.89 -1.11 26.78
CA GLU A 29 -6.16 -2.53 26.59
C GLU A 29 -6.79 -2.73 25.21
N LEU A 30 -6.12 -3.49 24.33
CA LEU A 30 -6.76 -4.06 23.16
C LEU A 30 -7.65 -5.20 23.68
N GLU A 31 -8.95 -4.93 23.86
CA GLU A 31 -9.95 -5.76 24.55
C GLU A 31 -10.15 -7.21 24.03
N ASN A 32 -9.37 -7.72 23.08
CA ASN A 32 -9.58 -9.07 22.54
C ASN A 32 -8.37 -10.02 22.60
N PHE A 33 -7.37 -9.73 23.43
CA PHE A 33 -6.37 -10.74 23.79
C PHE A 33 -6.27 -10.85 25.32
N SER A 34 -7.19 -11.61 25.91
CA SER A 34 -7.15 -11.94 27.32
C SER A 34 -6.05 -12.98 27.58
N GLU A 35 -4.95 -12.55 28.18
CA GLU A 35 -4.38 -13.20 29.36
C GLU A 35 -3.52 -12.16 30.09
N SER A 36 -3.77 -12.02 31.39
CA SER A 36 -3.13 -11.07 32.29
C SER A 36 -1.61 -11.17 32.25
N THR A 37 -0.93 -10.26 31.55
CA THR A 37 0.53 -10.09 31.68
C THR A 37 0.87 -9.14 32.84
N PRO A 38 1.84 -9.49 33.70
CA PRO A 38 2.24 -8.67 34.84
C PRO A 38 2.92 -7.37 34.39
N GLY A 39 2.37 -6.22 34.80
CA GLY A 39 3.00 -4.89 34.83
C GLY A 39 3.84 -4.48 33.61
N ASN A 40 3.24 -3.73 32.67
CA ASN A 40 3.90 -3.10 31.52
C ASN A 40 4.84 -1.93 31.92
N ASN A 41 5.87 -2.21 32.72
CA ASN A 41 6.98 -1.28 32.96
C ASN A 41 8.07 -1.54 31.91
N MET A 42 8.33 -0.56 31.05
CA MET A 42 9.47 -0.60 30.14
C MET A 42 10.69 -0.03 30.85
N GLU A 43 11.78 -0.80 30.93
CA GLU A 43 13.04 -0.34 31.47
C GLU A 43 13.97 0.11 30.33
N ILE A 44 14.44 1.36 30.40
CA ILE A 44 15.51 1.86 29.53
C ILE A 44 16.77 2.04 30.38
N ILE A 45 17.86 1.42 29.93
CA ILE A 45 19.20 1.57 30.50
C ILE A 45 19.99 2.44 29.53
N PHE A 46 20.60 3.51 30.03
CA PHE A 46 21.38 4.42 29.21
C PHE A 46 22.64 4.89 29.92
N GLY A 47 23.65 5.24 29.15
CA GLY A 47 24.96 5.64 29.64
C GLY A 47 25.85 6.07 28.49
N GLN A 48 27.12 6.31 28.80
CA GLN A 48 28.10 6.75 27.82
C GLN A 48 29.34 5.87 27.89
N SER A 49 29.85 5.50 26.71
CA SER A 49 31.15 4.87 26.53
C SER A 49 31.96 5.75 25.59
N ASP A 50 33.06 6.33 26.06
CA ASP A 50 33.84 7.35 25.34
C ASP A 50 32.97 8.49 24.79
N SER A 51 32.90 8.69 23.47
CA SER A 51 32.06 9.69 22.82
C SER A 51 30.68 9.17 22.41
N VAL A 52 30.33 7.94 22.77
CA VAL A 52 29.10 7.27 22.31
C VAL A 52 28.08 7.21 23.43
N PHE A 53 26.93 7.85 23.21
CA PHE A 53 25.74 7.64 24.03
C PHE A 53 25.08 6.31 23.67
N LEU A 54 24.82 5.48 24.67
CA LEU A 54 24.22 4.16 24.52
C LEU A 54 22.92 4.11 25.31
N ALA A 55 21.85 3.61 24.69
CA ALA A 55 20.58 3.35 25.35
C ALA A 55 20.01 2.01 24.86
N GLY A 56 19.40 1.24 25.75
CA GLY A 56 18.81 -0.05 25.42
C GLY A 56 18.05 -0.68 26.57
N THR A 57 17.34 -1.76 26.29
CA THR A 57 16.48 -2.46 27.27
C THR A 57 17.15 -3.71 27.86
N SER A 58 18.42 -3.96 27.53
CA SER A 58 19.16 -5.16 27.94
C SER A 58 20.58 -4.82 28.36
N VAL A 59 20.88 -5.06 29.64
CA VAL A 59 22.24 -4.92 30.20
C VAL A 59 23.24 -5.75 29.40
N ARG A 60 22.89 -7.00 29.09
CA ARG A 60 23.76 -7.92 28.33
C ARG A 60 24.13 -7.36 26.96
N HIS A 61 23.18 -6.79 26.23
CA HIS A 61 23.46 -6.23 24.89
C HIS A 61 24.26 -4.94 24.96
N LEU A 62 24.00 -4.09 25.96
CA LEU A 62 24.81 -2.90 26.22
C LEU A 62 26.26 -3.28 26.59
N GLU A 63 26.44 -4.28 27.45
CA GLU A 63 27.77 -4.79 27.81
C GLU A 63 28.55 -5.32 26.61
N GLN A 64 27.91 -6.11 25.76
CA GLN A 64 28.50 -6.58 24.51
C GLN A 64 28.85 -5.44 23.55
N THR A 65 28.05 -4.36 23.56
CA THR A 65 28.30 -3.18 22.72
C THR A 65 29.51 -2.41 23.23
N VAL A 66 29.60 -2.16 24.53
CA VAL A 66 30.78 -1.53 25.16
C VAL A 66 32.04 -2.35 24.89
N GLN A 67 31.98 -3.69 25.04
CA GLN A 67 33.11 -4.59 24.74
C GLN A 67 33.62 -4.43 23.30
N LYS A 68 32.72 -4.29 22.34
CA LYS A 68 33.07 -4.10 20.92
C LYS A 68 33.61 -2.71 20.62
N LEU A 69 33.08 -1.67 21.28
CA LEU A 69 33.61 -0.31 21.16
C LEU A 69 35.05 -0.22 21.66
N SER A 70 35.39 -0.94 22.72
CA SER A 70 36.74 -1.03 23.29
C SER A 70 37.69 -1.95 22.50
N GLY A 71 37.39 -2.26 21.24
CA GLY A 71 38.25 -3.07 20.36
C GLY A 71 38.06 -4.59 20.46
N GLY A 72 37.04 -5.06 21.19
CA GLY A 72 36.72 -6.48 21.29
C GLY A 72 36.26 -7.09 19.97
N SER A 73 36.70 -8.32 19.68
CA SER A 73 36.27 -9.05 18.48
C SER A 73 34.83 -9.56 18.61
N GLY A 74 34.07 -9.58 17.52
CA GLY A 74 32.74 -10.16 17.52
C GLY A 74 32.07 -10.15 16.15
N LYS A 75 30.99 -10.92 16.01
CA LYS A 75 30.17 -10.88 14.79
C LYS A 75 29.50 -9.50 14.69
N SER A 76 29.60 -8.91 13.50
CA SER A 76 28.97 -7.66 13.11
C SER A 76 27.86 -7.94 12.09
N ILE A 77 26.90 -7.03 11.95
CA ILE A 77 25.93 -7.12 10.85
C ILE A 77 26.64 -7.00 9.50
N SER A 78 27.79 -6.32 9.44
CA SER A 78 28.64 -6.20 8.26
C SER A 78 29.33 -7.50 7.86
N SER A 79 29.23 -8.58 8.64
CA SER A 79 29.65 -9.92 8.17
C SER A 79 28.52 -10.68 7.50
N LYS A 80 27.26 -10.19 7.55
CA LYS A 80 26.13 -10.84 6.88
C LYS A 80 26.12 -10.47 5.41
N ALA A 81 26.19 -11.48 4.54
CA ALA A 81 26.19 -11.29 3.09
C ALA A 81 24.96 -10.50 2.59
N ALA A 82 23.77 -10.81 3.11
CA ALA A 82 22.53 -10.11 2.76
C ALA A 82 22.59 -8.60 3.11
N PHE A 83 23.04 -8.26 4.32
CA PHE A 83 23.21 -6.86 4.72
C PHE A 83 24.26 -6.15 3.85
N ASN A 84 25.43 -6.77 3.63
CA ASN A 84 26.45 -6.17 2.78
C ASN A 84 25.94 -5.92 1.36
N GLN A 85 25.16 -6.84 0.81
CA GLN A 85 24.65 -6.69 -0.55
C GLN A 85 23.76 -5.44 -0.70
N ILE A 86 22.84 -5.19 0.23
CA ILE A 86 21.99 -3.99 0.20
C ILE A 86 22.78 -2.74 0.58
N HIS A 87 23.70 -2.84 1.54
CA HIS A 87 24.52 -1.70 1.94
C HIS A 87 25.37 -1.17 0.77
N GLN A 88 25.99 -2.08 0.01
CA GLN A 88 26.80 -1.74 -1.16
C GLN A 88 25.98 -1.11 -2.28
N LYS A 89 24.74 -1.58 -2.47
CA LYS A 89 23.87 -1.13 -3.56
C LYS A 89 23.09 0.14 -3.24
N LEU A 90 22.68 0.31 -1.99
CA LEU A 90 21.68 1.31 -1.60
C LEU A 90 22.16 2.28 -0.51
N PHE A 91 22.83 1.81 0.55
CA PHE A 91 23.00 2.61 1.78
C PHE A 91 24.22 3.54 1.81
N ARG A 92 25.17 3.41 0.88
CA ARG A 92 26.46 4.13 0.95
C ARG A 92 26.35 5.66 0.92
N ASN A 93 25.33 6.19 0.24
CA ASN A 93 25.20 7.62 -0.05
C ASN A 93 23.83 8.16 0.40
N THR A 94 23.30 7.62 1.50
CA THR A 94 21.96 7.98 2.00
C THR A 94 22.11 8.63 3.37
N GLU A 95 21.23 9.57 3.68
CA GLU A 95 21.22 10.26 4.99
C GLU A 95 20.79 9.31 6.10
N GLY A 96 19.90 8.36 5.77
CA GLY A 96 19.50 7.32 6.69
C GLY A 96 19.10 6.04 5.96
N TYR A 97 19.22 4.92 6.67
CA TYR A 97 18.78 3.63 6.19
C TYR A 97 18.39 2.72 7.35
N GLY A 98 17.59 1.70 7.03
CA GLY A 98 17.28 0.61 7.93
C GLY A 98 17.26 -0.73 7.20
N TRP A 99 17.54 -1.80 7.94
CA TRP A 99 17.53 -3.15 7.42
C TRP A 99 16.99 -4.13 8.45
N VAL A 100 16.14 -5.04 7.98
CA VAL A 100 15.54 -6.11 8.77
C VAL A 100 16.04 -7.44 8.22
N GLN A 101 16.61 -8.28 9.10
CA GLN A 101 16.86 -9.68 8.77
C GLN A 101 15.54 -10.45 8.78
N PHE A 102 14.96 -10.64 7.61
CA PHE A 102 13.63 -11.20 7.50
C PHE A 102 13.58 -12.67 7.91
N GLU A 103 14.66 -13.44 7.75
CA GLU A 103 14.73 -14.84 8.21
C GLU A 103 14.35 -15.01 9.69
N SER A 104 14.80 -14.09 10.56
CA SER A 104 14.47 -14.10 11.99
C SER A 104 13.00 -13.79 12.24
N VAL A 105 12.45 -12.84 11.47
CA VAL A 105 11.03 -12.48 11.54
C VAL A 105 10.17 -13.65 11.06
N TYR A 106 10.57 -14.31 9.96
CA TYR A 106 9.89 -15.46 9.42
C TYR A 106 9.87 -16.64 10.41
N ALA A 107 10.98 -16.89 11.12
CA ALA A 107 11.01 -17.91 12.17
C ALA A 107 10.03 -17.61 13.32
N LEU A 108 9.85 -16.34 13.69
CA LEU A 108 8.83 -15.93 14.68
C LEU A 108 7.41 -16.15 14.14
N ILE A 109 7.14 -15.78 12.89
CA ILE A 109 5.85 -16.02 12.24
C ILE A 109 5.54 -17.52 12.21
N GLN A 110 6.51 -18.37 11.85
CA GLN A 110 6.35 -19.82 11.87
C GLN A 110 6.04 -20.36 13.27
N LYS A 111 6.63 -19.79 14.32
CA LYS A 111 6.33 -20.18 15.70
C LYS A 111 4.89 -19.79 16.08
N LEU A 112 4.48 -18.56 15.80
CA LEU A 112 3.12 -18.07 16.05
C LEU A 112 2.07 -18.90 15.30
N VAL A 113 2.34 -19.23 14.04
CA VAL A 113 1.46 -20.08 13.22
C VAL A 113 1.28 -21.47 13.85
N LYS A 114 2.36 -22.08 14.35
CA LYS A 114 2.27 -23.38 15.05
C LYS A 114 1.44 -23.29 16.34
N GLU A 115 1.59 -22.21 17.09
CA GLU A 115 0.82 -21.97 18.32
C GLU A 115 -0.68 -21.83 18.01
N ILE A 116 -1.04 -21.04 16.97
CA ILE A 116 -2.43 -20.89 16.49
C ILE A 116 -3.01 -22.23 16.03
N THR A 117 -2.25 -23.02 15.28
CA THR A 117 -2.75 -24.32 14.79
C THR A 117 -2.97 -25.29 15.95
N ALA A 118 -2.09 -25.29 16.95
CA ALA A 118 -2.24 -26.15 18.13
C ALA A 118 -3.48 -25.76 18.95
N SER A 119 -3.75 -24.47 19.16
CA SER A 119 -4.96 -24.01 19.86
C SER A 119 -6.24 -24.31 19.06
N THR A 120 -6.22 -24.10 17.75
CA THR A 120 -7.38 -24.37 16.87
C THR A 120 -7.73 -25.86 16.80
N GLN A 121 -6.75 -26.76 16.94
CA GLN A 121 -6.99 -28.20 17.01
C GLN A 121 -7.57 -28.65 18.37
N ALA A 122 -7.22 -27.96 19.46
CA ALA A 122 -7.77 -28.22 20.78
C ALA A 122 -9.23 -27.74 20.91
N GLU A 123 -9.62 -26.72 20.14
CA GLU A 123 -10.97 -26.14 20.11
C GLU A 123 -11.83 -26.62 18.94
N GLN A 124 -11.55 -27.78 18.32
CA GLN A 124 -12.36 -28.32 17.21
C GLN A 124 -13.84 -28.43 17.61
N SER A 125 -14.54 -27.36 17.28
CA SER A 125 -15.93 -27.08 17.59
C SER A 125 -16.78 -27.61 16.46
N THR A 126 -18.03 -27.88 16.80
CA THR A 126 -19.11 -28.50 16.01
C THR A 126 -19.50 -27.76 14.71
N ASN A 127 -18.70 -26.80 14.22
CA ASN A 127 -19.01 -26.01 13.03
C ASN A 127 -18.43 -26.65 11.75
N PRO A 128 -19.27 -27.15 10.82
CA PRO A 128 -18.83 -27.75 9.56
C PRO A 128 -18.07 -26.78 8.63
N MET A 129 -18.21 -25.46 8.80
CA MET A 129 -17.45 -24.47 8.03
C MET A 129 -15.96 -24.43 8.40
N SER A 130 -15.58 -24.89 9.60
CA SER A 130 -14.17 -24.99 10.01
C SER A 130 -13.37 -25.97 9.15
N MET A 131 -14.04 -26.96 8.54
CA MET A 131 -13.41 -27.93 7.63
C MET A 131 -13.04 -27.33 6.27
N LEU A 132 -13.59 -26.17 5.90
CA LEU A 132 -13.26 -25.45 4.67
C LEU A 132 -12.07 -24.48 4.84
N MET A 133 -11.67 -24.21 6.09
CA MET A 133 -10.58 -23.30 6.40
C MET A 133 -9.22 -23.96 6.10
N PRO A 134 -8.40 -23.38 5.21
CA PRO A 134 -7.06 -23.91 4.95
C PRO A 134 -6.19 -23.81 6.20
N LYS A 135 -5.29 -24.80 6.37
CA LYS A 135 -4.36 -24.81 7.50
C LYS A 135 -3.42 -23.61 7.44
N PRO A 136 -3.20 -22.88 8.55
CA PRO A 136 -2.29 -21.74 8.60
C PRO A 136 -0.89 -21.99 8.02
N GLU A 137 -0.31 -23.18 8.21
CA GLU A 137 1.00 -23.53 7.67
C GLU A 137 1.03 -23.61 6.15
N ILE A 138 -0.05 -24.13 5.55
CA ILE A 138 -0.19 -24.25 4.09
C ILE A 138 -0.31 -22.84 3.50
N ILE A 139 -1.12 -21.98 4.12
CA ILE A 139 -1.22 -20.57 3.73
C ILE A 139 0.17 -19.92 3.79
N LEU A 140 0.85 -19.99 4.93
CA LEU A 140 2.17 -19.37 5.11
C LEU A 140 3.19 -19.85 4.06
N SER A 141 3.22 -21.15 3.78
CA SER A 141 4.10 -21.71 2.76
C SER A 141 3.75 -21.23 1.35
N ALA A 142 2.46 -21.15 1.02
CA ALA A 142 1.98 -20.71 -0.29
C ALA A 142 2.31 -19.23 -0.56
N LEU A 143 2.38 -18.38 0.47
CA LEU A 143 2.75 -16.97 0.33
C LEU A 143 4.19 -16.77 -0.20
N GLY A 144 5.09 -17.71 0.09
CA GLY A 144 6.47 -17.69 -0.40
C GLY A 144 7.42 -16.73 0.33
N LEU A 145 7.05 -16.29 1.54
CA LEU A 145 7.82 -15.31 2.33
C LEU A 145 9.21 -15.81 2.74
N GLU A 146 9.41 -17.12 2.79
CA GLU A 146 10.70 -17.77 3.07
C GLU A 146 11.84 -17.37 2.11
N ALA A 147 11.51 -16.87 0.91
CA ALA A 147 12.52 -16.44 -0.04
C ALA A 147 13.11 -15.05 0.29
N ILE A 148 12.48 -14.31 1.21
CA ILE A 148 12.93 -12.98 1.62
C ILE A 148 14.08 -13.14 2.62
N GLN A 149 15.26 -12.67 2.21
CA GLN A 149 16.47 -12.67 3.03
C GLN A 149 16.52 -11.43 3.94
N GLY A 150 16.04 -10.30 3.42
CA GLY A 150 16.01 -9.05 4.15
C GLY A 150 15.11 -8.01 3.50
N LEU A 151 14.66 -7.07 4.32
CA LEU A 151 13.95 -5.87 3.91
C LEU A 151 14.84 -4.68 4.21
N GLY A 152 14.92 -3.73 3.29
CA GLY A 152 15.65 -2.50 3.53
C GLY A 152 14.88 -1.28 3.07
N PHE A 153 15.17 -0.18 3.73
CA PHE A 153 14.72 1.14 3.30
C PHE A 153 15.87 2.12 3.41
N ALA A 154 15.87 3.13 2.55
CA ALA A 154 16.85 4.20 2.61
C ALA A 154 16.23 5.53 2.16
N TRP A 155 16.71 6.62 2.71
CA TRP A 155 16.27 7.96 2.35
C TRP A 155 17.41 8.96 2.37
N GLY A 156 17.27 10.02 1.60
CA GLY A 156 18.17 11.15 1.68
C GLY A 156 17.95 12.18 0.59
N SER A 157 18.60 13.32 0.75
CA SER A 157 18.62 14.38 -0.25
C SER A 157 19.60 14.03 -1.36
N THR A 158 19.18 14.32 -2.59
CA THR A 158 19.99 14.24 -3.80
C THR A 158 19.97 15.60 -4.49
N PRO A 159 20.90 15.90 -5.42
CA PRO A 159 20.84 17.14 -6.20
C PRO A 159 19.51 17.34 -6.96
N ALA A 160 18.78 16.26 -7.25
CA ALA A 160 17.53 16.31 -7.99
C ALA A 160 16.28 16.37 -7.10
N GLY A 161 16.38 16.11 -5.79
CA GLY A 161 15.21 15.87 -4.94
C GLY A 161 15.51 15.02 -3.70
N THR A 162 14.48 14.77 -2.90
CA THR A 162 14.53 13.77 -1.83
C THR A 162 14.14 12.41 -2.39
N ALA A 163 14.98 11.40 -2.13
CA ALA A 163 14.74 10.03 -2.56
C ALA A 163 14.36 9.15 -1.37
N PHE A 164 13.49 8.18 -1.63
CA PHE A 164 13.12 7.11 -0.70
C PHE A 164 13.04 5.79 -1.46
N ASP A 165 13.77 4.78 -1.00
CA ASP A 165 13.85 3.47 -1.64
C ASP A 165 13.41 2.39 -0.66
N LEU A 166 12.51 1.51 -1.10
CA LEU A 166 12.13 0.27 -0.42
C LEU A 166 12.66 -0.93 -1.21
N THR A 167 13.25 -1.88 -0.51
CA THR A 167 13.89 -3.05 -1.11
C THR A 167 13.45 -4.34 -0.43
N VAL A 168 13.03 -5.31 -1.23
CA VAL A 168 12.84 -6.70 -0.83
C VAL A 168 13.98 -7.54 -1.42
N GLN A 169 14.84 -8.09 -0.57
CA GLN A 169 15.91 -9.01 -0.99
C GLN A 169 15.33 -10.42 -1.13
N ALA A 170 14.86 -10.75 -2.33
CA ALA A 170 14.35 -12.06 -2.66
C ALA A 170 14.94 -12.50 -4.02
N PRO A 171 15.88 -13.46 -4.04
CA PRO A 171 16.45 -13.97 -5.29
C PRO A 171 15.37 -14.53 -6.21
N LYS A 172 15.39 -14.14 -7.49
CA LYS A 172 14.37 -14.51 -8.50
C LYS A 172 14.14 -16.01 -8.58
N SER A 173 15.22 -16.81 -8.53
CA SER A 173 15.16 -18.28 -8.53
C SER A 173 14.48 -18.89 -7.31
N LYS A 174 14.30 -18.13 -6.22
CA LYS A 174 13.62 -18.57 -5.00
C LYS A 174 12.22 -17.99 -4.83
N ARG A 175 11.82 -17.03 -5.67
CA ARG A 175 10.50 -16.39 -5.56
C ARG A 175 9.40 -17.41 -5.89
N LYS A 176 8.42 -17.49 -4.99
CA LYS A 176 7.18 -18.27 -5.14
C LYS A 176 6.02 -17.49 -4.53
N GLY A 177 4.79 -17.94 -4.74
CA GLY A 177 3.62 -17.31 -4.14
C GLY A 177 3.48 -15.83 -4.52
N LEU A 178 3.21 -14.99 -3.52
CA LEU A 178 3.02 -13.54 -3.70
C LEU A 178 4.24 -12.84 -4.30
N LEU A 179 5.45 -13.33 -4.02
CA LEU A 179 6.68 -12.73 -4.57
C LEU A 179 6.79 -12.87 -6.09
N ASN A 180 6.06 -13.82 -6.69
CA ASN A 180 5.97 -13.98 -8.14
C ASN A 180 4.86 -13.13 -8.78
N LEU A 181 4.05 -12.43 -7.99
CA LEU A 181 2.95 -11.58 -8.45
C LEU A 181 3.33 -10.09 -8.49
N ILE A 182 4.34 -9.68 -7.71
CA ILE A 182 4.74 -8.28 -7.53
C ILE A 182 5.82 -7.80 -8.52
N GLU A 183 6.25 -8.63 -9.47
CA GLU A 183 7.22 -8.24 -10.50
C GLU A 183 6.50 -7.63 -11.70
N PHE A 184 6.75 -6.34 -11.95
CA PHE A 184 6.22 -5.63 -13.12
C PHE A 184 6.92 -6.09 -14.40
N GLU A 185 6.18 -6.12 -15.50
CA GLU A 185 6.69 -6.42 -16.83
C GLU A 185 7.48 -5.21 -17.35
N PRO A 186 8.71 -5.38 -17.86
CA PRO A 186 9.57 -4.29 -18.32
C PRO A 186 9.08 -3.70 -19.66
N LYS A 187 7.91 -3.04 -19.61
CA LYS A 187 7.18 -2.43 -20.72
C LYS A 187 6.98 -0.94 -20.46
N ASP A 188 6.60 -0.20 -21.50
CA ASP A 188 6.37 1.25 -21.38
C ASP A 188 5.21 1.56 -20.43
N ALA A 189 5.51 2.29 -19.38
CA ALA A 189 4.57 2.82 -18.40
C ALA A 189 4.46 4.36 -18.49
N SER A 190 4.80 4.94 -19.65
CA SER A 190 4.72 6.39 -19.83
C SER A 190 3.26 6.89 -19.85
N PRO A 191 2.99 8.12 -19.37
CA PRO A 191 1.64 8.67 -19.46
C PRO A 191 1.18 8.77 -20.92
N PRO A 192 -0.02 8.28 -21.25
CA PRO A 192 -0.58 8.45 -22.59
C PRO A 192 -0.90 9.93 -22.86
N PRO A 193 -1.06 10.35 -24.13
CA PRO A 193 -1.21 11.75 -24.50
C PRO A 193 -2.41 12.48 -23.87
N PHE A 194 -3.47 11.77 -23.50
CA PHE A 194 -4.65 12.36 -22.85
C PHE A 194 -4.41 12.71 -21.38
N VAL A 195 -3.36 12.16 -20.74
CA VAL A 195 -2.98 12.52 -19.37
C VAL A 195 -2.18 13.81 -19.43
N THR A 196 -2.88 14.89 -19.14
CA THR A 196 -2.38 16.26 -19.14
C THR A 196 -1.71 16.59 -17.81
N ASP A 197 -1.03 17.73 -17.79
CA ASP A 197 -0.13 18.09 -16.70
C ASP A 197 -0.80 18.75 -15.49
N ASP A 198 -2.12 18.91 -15.55
CA ASP A 198 -3.06 19.31 -14.49
C ASP A 198 -3.61 18.12 -13.68
N VAL A 199 -3.21 16.89 -14.03
CA VAL A 199 -3.59 15.68 -13.28
C VAL A 199 -3.06 15.74 -11.84
N VAL A 200 -3.86 15.29 -10.87
CA VAL A 200 -3.48 15.21 -9.46
C VAL A 200 -2.76 13.91 -9.16
N ALA A 201 -3.21 12.80 -9.75
CA ALA A 201 -2.56 11.51 -9.62
C ALA A 201 -2.59 10.76 -10.95
N PHE A 202 -1.48 10.10 -11.27
CA PHE A 202 -1.39 9.20 -12.41
C PHE A 202 -0.66 7.93 -11.98
N GLN A 203 -1.19 6.78 -12.38
CA GLN A 203 -0.56 5.49 -12.19
C GLN A 203 -0.66 4.70 -13.47
N ARG A 204 0.44 4.07 -13.87
CA ARG A 204 0.41 3.03 -14.90
C ARG A 204 1.22 1.83 -14.45
N VAL A 205 0.59 0.67 -14.51
CA VAL A 205 1.18 -0.61 -14.12
C VAL A 205 1.14 -1.55 -15.31
N ARG A 206 2.27 -2.16 -15.61
CA ARG A 206 2.45 -3.20 -16.61
C ARG A 206 2.66 -4.53 -15.91
N PHE A 207 1.63 -5.37 -15.87
CA PHE A 207 1.74 -6.73 -15.37
C PHE A 207 0.77 -7.62 -16.14
N ASP A 208 1.18 -8.84 -16.47
CA ASP A 208 0.34 -9.80 -17.19
C ASP A 208 -0.76 -10.33 -16.27
N ALA A 209 -1.97 -9.77 -16.38
CA ALA A 209 -3.08 -10.12 -15.50
C ALA A 209 -3.60 -11.54 -15.71
N ARG A 210 -3.52 -12.07 -16.93
CA ARG A 210 -3.88 -13.46 -17.24
C ARG A 210 -2.93 -14.43 -16.53
N LYS A 211 -1.63 -14.25 -16.73
CA LYS A 211 -0.58 -15.04 -16.06
C LYS A 211 -0.65 -14.87 -14.54
N THR A 212 -1.02 -13.69 -14.06
CA THR A 212 -1.21 -13.40 -12.63
C THR A 212 -2.39 -14.17 -12.07
N TRP A 213 -3.53 -14.19 -12.79
CA TRP A 213 -4.69 -14.99 -12.43
C TRP A 213 -4.37 -16.49 -12.38
N GLU A 214 -3.67 -17.03 -13.38
CA GLU A 214 -3.25 -18.44 -13.40
C GLU A 214 -2.38 -18.81 -12.20
N LYS A 215 -1.44 -17.92 -11.81
CA LYS A 215 -0.63 -18.11 -10.61
C LYS A 215 -1.46 -18.04 -9.33
N LEU A 216 -2.41 -17.11 -9.23
CA LEU A 216 -3.33 -16.99 -8.09
C LEU A 216 -4.22 -18.23 -7.96
N GLU A 217 -4.78 -18.73 -9.06
CA GLU A 217 -5.61 -19.92 -9.11
C GLU A 217 -4.80 -21.16 -8.69
N LYS A 218 -3.57 -21.30 -9.18
CA LYS A 218 -2.65 -22.36 -8.74
C LYS A 218 -2.36 -22.27 -7.25
N MET A 219 -2.04 -21.08 -6.75
CA MET A 219 -1.78 -20.86 -5.32
C MET A 219 -3.00 -21.19 -4.47
N LEU A 220 -4.21 -20.80 -4.90
CA LEU A 220 -5.45 -21.16 -4.22
C LEU A 220 -5.65 -22.69 -4.20
N GLY A 221 -5.35 -23.38 -5.31
CA GLY A 221 -5.41 -24.85 -5.36
C GLY A 221 -4.42 -25.54 -4.41
N GLU A 222 -3.22 -24.98 -4.25
CA GLU A 222 -2.22 -25.44 -3.26
C GLU A 222 -2.69 -25.19 -1.83
N ILE A 223 -3.37 -24.07 -1.57
CA ILE A 223 -3.90 -23.70 -0.25
C ILE A 223 -5.13 -24.54 0.12
N SER A 224 -6.11 -24.63 -0.78
CA SER A 224 -7.37 -25.32 -0.59
C SER A 224 -7.97 -25.77 -1.93
N PRO A 225 -7.84 -27.07 -2.27
CA PRO A 225 -8.49 -27.65 -3.45
C PRO A 225 -10.00 -27.46 -3.45
N GLN A 226 -10.64 -27.48 -2.28
CA GLN A 226 -12.07 -27.30 -2.11
C GLN A 226 -12.51 -25.88 -2.49
N LEU A 227 -11.81 -24.84 -2.00
CA LEU A 227 -12.10 -23.46 -2.38
C LEU A 227 -11.83 -23.20 -3.86
N SER A 228 -10.79 -23.83 -4.42
CA SER A 228 -10.53 -23.79 -5.87
C SER A 228 -11.70 -24.37 -6.67
N GLY A 229 -12.25 -25.52 -6.25
CA GLY A 229 -13.44 -26.12 -6.87
C GLY A 229 -14.68 -25.23 -6.79
N ILE A 230 -14.93 -24.59 -5.64
CA ILE A 230 -16.04 -23.64 -5.47
C ILE A 230 -15.85 -22.42 -6.40
N LEU A 231 -14.65 -21.87 -6.49
CA LEU A 231 -14.35 -20.76 -7.40
C LEU A 231 -14.62 -21.13 -8.86
N GLN A 232 -14.18 -22.31 -9.30
CA GLN A 232 -14.42 -22.81 -10.64
C GLN A 232 -15.91 -23.02 -10.94
N MET A 233 -16.66 -23.59 -9.99
CA MET A 233 -18.10 -23.75 -10.11
C MET A 233 -18.80 -22.40 -10.21
N THR A 234 -18.50 -21.44 -9.33
CA THR A 234 -19.07 -20.09 -9.36
C THR A 234 -18.79 -19.41 -10.69
N MET A 235 -17.55 -19.40 -11.16
CA MET A 235 -17.20 -18.87 -12.49
C MET A 235 -17.95 -19.58 -13.62
N GLY A 236 -18.18 -20.89 -13.51
CA GLY A 236 -18.92 -21.67 -14.49
C GLY A 236 -20.42 -21.37 -14.55
N LEU A 237 -20.97 -20.66 -13.56
CA LEU A 237 -22.38 -20.26 -13.47
C LEU A 237 -22.62 -18.78 -13.79
N LEU A 238 -21.61 -17.92 -13.61
CA LEU A 238 -21.75 -16.48 -13.82
C LEU A 238 -22.17 -16.14 -15.26
N GLY A 239 -23.22 -15.33 -15.39
CA GLY A 239 -23.77 -14.87 -16.67
C GLY A 239 -24.65 -15.87 -17.41
N LYS A 240 -24.80 -17.11 -16.92
CA LYS A 240 -25.64 -18.14 -17.57
C LYS A 240 -27.14 -17.93 -17.43
N ASP A 241 -27.56 -17.11 -16.47
CA ASP A 241 -28.92 -16.62 -16.33
C ASP A 241 -29.35 -15.74 -17.52
N ARG A 242 -28.39 -15.05 -18.15
CA ARG A 242 -28.62 -14.17 -19.31
C ARG A 242 -28.35 -14.86 -20.64
N ASP A 243 -27.26 -15.63 -20.71
CA ASP A 243 -26.89 -16.43 -21.89
C ASP A 243 -26.37 -17.80 -21.45
N PRO A 244 -27.13 -18.90 -21.68
CA PRO A 244 -26.72 -20.25 -21.27
C PRO A 244 -25.38 -20.72 -21.83
N ASN A 245 -24.92 -20.15 -22.96
CA ASN A 245 -23.65 -20.47 -23.60
C ASN A 245 -22.51 -19.53 -23.17
N PHE A 246 -22.76 -18.62 -22.23
CA PHE A 246 -21.76 -17.68 -21.75
C PHE A 246 -20.66 -18.40 -20.97
N ASP A 247 -19.42 -18.15 -21.37
CA ASP A 247 -18.22 -18.62 -20.67
C ASP A 247 -17.57 -17.41 -19.98
N PHE A 248 -17.89 -17.23 -18.69
CA PHE A 248 -17.36 -16.12 -17.91
C PHE A 248 -15.83 -16.12 -17.86
N ARG A 249 -15.22 -17.29 -17.64
CA ARG A 249 -13.76 -17.39 -17.54
C ARG A 249 -13.11 -16.92 -18.82
N ARG A 250 -13.57 -17.41 -19.98
CA ARG A 250 -13.04 -16.99 -21.28
C ARG A 250 -13.26 -15.50 -21.54
N ASN A 251 -14.45 -14.98 -21.23
CA ASN A 251 -14.74 -13.56 -21.47
C ASN A 251 -13.93 -12.64 -20.55
N LEU A 252 -13.67 -13.05 -19.31
CA LEU A 252 -12.86 -12.30 -18.35
C LEU A 252 -11.36 -12.54 -18.56
N ILE A 253 -10.88 -13.73 -18.22
CA ILE A 253 -9.45 -14.05 -18.02
C ILE A 253 -8.67 -14.02 -19.33
N ASP A 254 -9.24 -14.53 -20.42
CA ASP A 254 -8.54 -14.56 -21.72
C ASP A 254 -8.51 -13.18 -22.40
N ASN A 255 -9.34 -12.23 -21.93
CA ASN A 255 -9.37 -10.86 -22.44
C ASN A 255 -8.81 -9.85 -21.43
N LEU A 256 -8.18 -10.28 -20.34
CA LEU A 256 -7.36 -9.39 -19.51
C LEU A 256 -6.01 -9.16 -20.18
N GLY A 257 -5.67 -7.89 -20.40
CA GLY A 257 -4.38 -7.45 -20.95
C GLY A 257 -3.32 -7.24 -19.87
N ASP A 258 -2.31 -6.44 -20.21
CA ASP A 258 -1.13 -6.22 -19.37
C ASP A 258 -0.88 -4.75 -19.00
N ASP A 259 -1.90 -3.90 -19.15
CA ASP A 259 -1.75 -2.45 -19.08
C ASP A 259 -2.91 -1.85 -18.29
N PHE A 260 -2.59 -1.31 -17.12
CA PHE A 260 -3.56 -0.75 -16.18
C PHE A 260 -3.19 0.70 -15.94
N ILE A 261 -4.14 1.61 -16.20
CA ILE A 261 -3.93 3.05 -16.07
C ILE A 261 -4.98 3.62 -15.15
N VAL A 262 -4.57 4.44 -14.20
CA VAL A 262 -5.45 5.27 -13.39
C VAL A 262 -4.98 6.71 -13.55
N ALA A 263 -5.88 7.63 -13.86
CA ALA A 263 -5.60 9.06 -13.86
C ALA A 263 -6.74 9.81 -13.17
N GLN A 264 -6.38 10.76 -12.32
CA GLN A 264 -7.30 11.48 -11.45
C GLN A 264 -7.02 12.98 -11.50
N TRP A 265 -8.08 13.77 -11.65
CA TRP A 265 -8.03 15.24 -11.73
C TRP A 265 -8.50 15.88 -10.42
N PRO A 266 -8.28 17.20 -10.23
CA PRO A 266 -8.75 17.88 -9.04
C PRO A 266 -10.26 17.71 -8.86
N PRO A 267 -10.75 17.63 -7.61
CA PRO A 267 -12.18 17.60 -7.35
C PRO A 267 -12.83 18.88 -7.85
N LYS A 268 -14.12 18.79 -8.19
CA LYS A 268 -14.87 19.91 -8.77
C LYS A 268 -15.10 21.04 -7.78
N SER A 269 -15.14 20.72 -6.49
CA SER A 269 -15.31 21.68 -5.40
C SER A 269 -14.61 21.20 -4.13
N SER A 270 -14.67 22.01 -3.07
CA SER A 270 -14.19 21.70 -1.72
C SER A 270 -15.22 20.94 -0.88
N ALA A 271 -16.37 20.54 -1.44
CA ALA A 271 -17.35 19.70 -0.74
C ALA A 271 -16.78 18.30 -0.49
N MET A 272 -17.11 17.70 0.67
CA MET A 272 -16.57 16.39 1.07
C MET A 272 -16.84 15.30 0.02
N ASP A 273 -18.06 15.25 -0.52
CA ASP A 273 -18.45 14.26 -1.55
C ASP A 273 -17.59 14.36 -2.82
N ASP A 274 -17.26 15.57 -3.25
CA ASP A 274 -16.38 15.81 -4.40
C ASP A 274 -14.92 15.44 -4.08
N MET A 275 -14.48 15.62 -2.82
CA MET A 275 -13.13 15.28 -2.38
C MET A 275 -12.89 13.77 -2.29
N ILE A 276 -13.90 12.99 -1.86
CA ILE A 276 -13.79 11.52 -1.77
C ILE A 276 -14.05 10.83 -3.12
N ASN A 277 -14.78 11.47 -4.03
CA ASN A 277 -15.06 10.97 -5.39
C ASN A 277 -14.54 11.91 -6.50
N PRO A 278 -13.24 12.21 -6.52
CA PRO A 278 -12.66 13.11 -7.51
C PRO A 278 -12.79 12.54 -8.93
N PRO A 279 -12.81 13.39 -9.97
CA PRO A 279 -12.90 12.94 -11.35
C PRO A 279 -11.73 12.01 -11.72
N GLU A 280 -12.05 10.77 -12.10
CA GLU A 280 -11.05 9.74 -12.41
C GLU A 280 -11.39 8.96 -13.69
N ILE A 281 -10.37 8.37 -14.31
CA ILE A 281 -10.50 7.37 -15.35
C ILE A 281 -9.61 6.17 -14.99
N ILE A 282 -10.18 4.98 -15.06
CA ILE A 282 -9.48 3.72 -14.91
C ILE A 282 -9.54 2.98 -16.24
N LEU A 283 -8.40 2.60 -16.79
CA LEU A 283 -8.32 1.84 -18.03
C LEU A 283 -7.75 0.46 -17.73
N VAL A 284 -8.52 -0.57 -18.09
CA VAL A 284 -8.10 -1.97 -18.03
C VAL A 284 -7.78 -2.42 -19.46
N GLY A 285 -6.51 -2.69 -19.72
CA GLY A 285 -6.03 -3.17 -21.01
C GLY A 285 -6.68 -4.50 -21.38
N SER A 286 -7.01 -4.66 -22.65
CA SER A 286 -7.64 -5.87 -23.17
C SER A 286 -7.28 -6.10 -24.64
N PRO A 287 -6.92 -7.34 -25.05
CA PRO A 287 -6.82 -7.68 -26.47
C PRO A 287 -8.18 -7.64 -27.18
N ASN A 288 -9.30 -7.88 -26.46
CA ASN A 288 -10.66 -7.77 -26.97
C ASN A 288 -11.57 -7.17 -25.88
N PRO A 289 -11.79 -5.83 -25.87
CA PRO A 289 -12.48 -5.17 -24.77
C PRO A 289 -13.98 -5.47 -24.70
N GLU A 290 -14.65 -5.78 -25.80
CA GLU A 290 -16.10 -6.05 -25.79
C GLU A 290 -16.47 -7.35 -25.04
N PRO A 291 -15.80 -8.50 -25.26
CA PRO A 291 -15.93 -9.67 -24.37
C PRO A 291 -15.68 -9.34 -22.89
N LEU A 292 -14.67 -8.52 -22.61
CA LEU A 292 -14.33 -8.15 -21.24
C LEU A 292 -15.43 -7.29 -20.59
N VAL A 293 -16.04 -6.36 -21.32
CA VAL A 293 -17.24 -5.61 -20.88
C VAL A 293 -18.37 -6.56 -20.49
N LYS A 294 -18.66 -7.58 -21.32
CA LYS A 294 -19.70 -8.58 -21.00
C LYS A 294 -19.38 -9.36 -19.72
N ALA A 295 -18.11 -9.68 -19.48
CA ALA A 295 -17.70 -10.31 -18.24
C ALA A 295 -17.93 -9.40 -17.02
N PHE A 296 -17.61 -8.11 -17.11
CA PHE A 296 -17.92 -7.16 -16.02
C PHE A 296 -19.43 -7.02 -15.76
N ILE A 297 -20.23 -7.00 -16.81
CA ILE A 297 -21.71 -7.00 -16.73
C ILE A 297 -22.23 -8.28 -16.05
N ALA A 298 -21.62 -9.44 -16.31
CA ALA A 298 -21.98 -10.69 -15.63
C ALA A 298 -21.52 -10.68 -14.16
N ALA A 299 -20.32 -10.16 -13.89
CA ALA A 299 -19.76 -10.06 -12.54
C ALA A 299 -20.56 -9.11 -11.64
N SER A 300 -21.25 -8.10 -12.20
CA SER A 300 -22.09 -7.19 -11.41
C SER A 300 -23.23 -7.89 -10.68
N GLY A 301 -23.64 -9.09 -11.11
CA GLY A 301 -24.61 -9.93 -10.38
C GLY A 301 -24.11 -10.44 -9.02
N LEU A 302 -22.80 -10.35 -8.75
CA LEU A 302 -22.22 -10.67 -7.45
C LEU A 302 -22.34 -9.55 -6.42
N LEU A 303 -22.71 -8.33 -6.84
CA LEU A 303 -22.80 -7.19 -5.93
C LEU A 303 -24.04 -7.34 -5.01
N PRO A 304 -23.94 -6.96 -3.72
CA PRO A 304 -25.08 -6.91 -2.81
C PRO A 304 -26.22 -6.08 -3.41
N GLY A 305 -27.45 -6.61 -3.41
CA GLY A 305 -28.59 -5.98 -4.09
C GLY A 305 -28.82 -6.45 -5.54
N GLY A 306 -27.90 -7.25 -6.11
CA GLY A 306 -28.05 -8.25 -7.20
C GLY A 306 -28.50 -7.78 -8.58
N ASN A 307 -29.29 -6.71 -8.65
CA ASN A 307 -29.84 -6.10 -9.85
C ASN A 307 -29.57 -4.59 -9.81
N GLY A 308 -28.32 -4.19 -9.57
CA GLY A 308 -27.91 -2.83 -9.93
C GLY A 308 -28.34 -2.62 -11.38
N VAL A 309 -29.32 -1.73 -11.60
CA VAL A 309 -30.00 -1.61 -12.90
C VAL A 309 -28.93 -1.28 -13.92
N LEU A 310 -28.58 -2.24 -14.78
CA LEU A 310 -27.69 -2.02 -15.90
C LEU A 310 -28.38 -1.02 -16.81
N LYS A 311 -27.84 0.19 -16.87
CA LYS A 311 -28.29 1.23 -17.79
C LYS A 311 -27.34 1.24 -18.97
N GLU A 312 -27.91 1.21 -20.16
CA GLU A 312 -27.16 1.32 -21.41
C GLU A 312 -27.53 2.61 -22.11
N ARG A 313 -26.54 3.27 -22.71
CA ARG A 313 -26.78 4.40 -23.60
C ARG A 313 -25.75 4.42 -24.73
N SER A 314 -26.14 4.98 -25.86
CA SER A 314 -25.22 5.23 -26.96
C SER A 314 -24.51 6.56 -26.78
N PHE A 315 -23.19 6.57 -26.99
CA PHE A 315 -22.37 7.78 -27.00
C PHE A 315 -21.25 7.63 -28.03
N LEU A 316 -21.20 8.54 -29.00
CA LEU A 316 -20.25 8.49 -30.13
C LEU A 316 -20.19 7.11 -30.84
N GLY A 317 -21.36 6.46 -30.99
CA GLY A 317 -21.46 5.13 -31.62
C GLY A 317 -20.99 3.96 -30.76
N ARG A 318 -20.69 4.19 -29.47
CA ARG A 318 -20.30 3.16 -28.49
C ARG A 318 -21.39 3.00 -27.43
N THR A 319 -21.53 1.81 -26.88
CA THR A 319 -22.44 1.54 -25.76
C THR A 319 -21.73 1.80 -24.44
N VAL A 320 -22.21 2.79 -23.69
CA VAL A 320 -21.78 3.06 -22.33
C VAL A 320 -22.72 2.31 -21.39
N HIS A 321 -22.14 1.48 -20.53
CA HIS A 321 -22.84 0.73 -19.49
C HIS A 321 -22.68 1.44 -18.16
N SER A 322 -23.72 1.44 -17.34
CA SER A 322 -23.69 2.02 -15.99
C SER A 322 -24.33 1.06 -15.00
N ILE A 323 -23.67 0.85 -13.87
CA ILE A 323 -24.17 0.07 -12.74
C ILE A 323 -24.02 0.89 -11.46
N ASN A 324 -24.82 0.58 -10.44
CA ASN A 324 -24.60 1.11 -9.11
C ASN A 324 -23.73 0.12 -8.32
N VAL A 325 -22.63 0.61 -7.77
CA VAL A 325 -21.75 -0.16 -6.88
C VAL A 325 -21.85 0.40 -5.48
N PRO A 326 -21.73 -0.42 -4.42
CA PRO A 326 -21.72 0.09 -3.07
C PRO A 326 -20.60 1.10 -2.84
N SER A 327 -20.92 2.25 -2.23
CA SER A 327 -19.99 3.29 -1.81
C SER A 327 -19.90 3.31 -0.28
N GLY A 328 -18.71 3.04 0.26
CA GLY A 328 -18.45 3.04 1.71
C GLY A 328 -18.03 1.69 2.28
N ALA A 329 -17.63 1.69 3.56
CA ALA A 329 -17.24 0.48 4.27
C ALA A 329 -18.47 -0.43 4.50
N ALA A 330 -18.29 -1.73 4.38
CA ALA A 330 -19.34 -2.69 4.74
C ALA A 330 -19.71 -2.52 6.22
N PRO A 331 -21.00 -2.54 6.59
CA PRO A 331 -21.39 -2.40 7.99
C PRO A 331 -20.76 -3.51 8.83
N ALA A 332 -20.33 -3.16 10.04
CA ALA A 332 -19.79 -4.12 10.99
C ALA A 332 -20.81 -5.25 11.25
N PRO A 333 -20.35 -6.49 11.57
CA PRO A 333 -21.26 -7.59 11.88
C PRO A 333 -22.22 -7.21 13.01
N GLY A 334 -23.53 -7.21 12.75
CA GLY A 334 -24.57 -6.82 13.71
C GLY A 334 -25.05 -5.37 13.65
N GLY A 335 -24.49 -4.54 12.76
CA GLY A 335 -25.03 -3.21 12.46
C GLY A 335 -26.35 -3.29 11.69
N SER A 336 -27.23 -2.32 11.91
CA SER A 336 -28.45 -2.18 11.10
C SER A 336 -28.07 -1.95 9.64
N SER A 337 -28.68 -2.75 8.74
CA SER A 337 -28.61 -2.58 7.29
C SER A 337 -29.40 -1.34 6.87
N GLU A 338 -28.96 -0.14 7.26
CA GLU A 338 -29.35 1.06 6.53
C GLU A 338 -28.86 0.91 5.08
N ALA A 339 -29.65 1.40 4.12
CA ALA A 339 -29.39 1.19 2.70
C ALA A 339 -27.96 1.63 2.38
N MET A 340 -27.10 0.64 2.07
CA MET A 340 -25.71 0.90 1.71
C MET A 340 -25.72 1.93 0.59
N GLU A 341 -25.08 3.09 0.83
CA GLU A 341 -24.98 4.11 -0.20
C GLU A 341 -24.37 3.48 -1.46
N THR A 342 -24.81 3.92 -2.63
CA THR A 342 -24.30 3.39 -3.89
C THR A 342 -23.83 4.53 -4.77
N MET A 343 -22.69 4.35 -5.43
CA MET A 343 -22.18 5.25 -6.45
C MET A 343 -22.35 4.65 -7.85
N GLY A 344 -22.52 5.50 -8.85
CA GLY A 344 -22.56 5.08 -10.25
C GLY A 344 -21.17 4.72 -10.75
N LEU A 345 -21.03 3.55 -11.38
CA LEU A 345 -19.84 3.14 -12.13
C LEU A 345 -20.20 3.01 -13.60
N HIS A 346 -19.57 3.81 -14.45
CA HIS A 346 -19.77 3.84 -15.89
C HIS A 346 -18.59 3.20 -16.60
N PHE A 347 -18.85 2.37 -17.62
CA PHE A 347 -17.78 1.72 -18.36
C PHE A 347 -18.13 1.41 -19.81
N VAL A 348 -17.09 1.31 -20.65
CA VAL A 348 -17.21 1.22 -22.11
C VAL A 348 -15.94 0.62 -22.73
N ALA A 349 -16.11 -0.17 -23.79
CA ALA A 349 -15.00 -0.61 -24.63
C ALA A 349 -14.50 0.56 -25.51
N SER A 350 -13.21 0.86 -25.46
CA SER A 350 -12.60 1.94 -26.24
C SER A 350 -11.13 1.62 -26.59
N GLY A 351 -10.85 1.40 -27.87
CA GLY A 351 -9.51 1.06 -28.34
C GLY A 351 -9.06 -0.28 -27.78
N MET A 352 -7.93 -0.30 -27.07
CA MET A 352 -7.37 -1.51 -26.42
C MET A 352 -7.76 -1.60 -24.93
N TYR A 353 -8.81 -0.90 -24.50
CA TYR A 353 -9.17 -0.79 -23.09
C TYR A 353 -10.67 -0.97 -22.86
N VAL A 354 -11.00 -1.48 -21.67
CA VAL A 354 -12.27 -1.16 -21.02
C VAL A 354 -12.01 0.03 -20.10
N ALA A 355 -12.66 1.15 -20.40
CA ALA A 355 -12.54 2.37 -19.63
C ALA A 355 -13.66 2.44 -18.59
N PHE A 356 -13.32 2.80 -17.36
CA PHE A 356 -14.22 2.96 -16.22
C PHE A 356 -14.11 4.37 -15.65
N SER A 357 -15.22 4.90 -15.16
CA SER A 357 -15.24 6.12 -14.36
C SER A 357 -16.46 6.14 -13.45
N THR A 358 -16.30 6.76 -12.28
CA THR A 358 -17.38 7.13 -11.37
C THR A 358 -18.05 8.45 -11.80
N ASN A 359 -17.43 9.16 -12.75
CA ASN A 359 -17.88 10.43 -13.29
C ASN A 359 -18.20 10.28 -14.78
N GLU A 360 -19.50 10.27 -15.13
CA GLU A 360 -19.96 10.16 -16.51
C GLU A 360 -19.30 11.17 -17.47
N SER A 361 -19.20 12.44 -17.05
CA SER A 361 -18.56 13.49 -17.85
C SER A 361 -17.08 13.22 -18.12
N MET A 362 -16.38 12.55 -17.18
CA MET A 362 -14.97 12.20 -17.35
C MET A 362 -14.81 11.08 -18.37
N LEU A 363 -15.65 10.05 -18.30
CA LEU A 363 -15.67 8.98 -19.31
C LEU A 363 -15.93 9.54 -20.72
N GLU A 364 -16.91 10.44 -20.86
CA GLU A 364 -17.19 11.06 -22.15
C GLU A 364 -16.05 11.96 -22.65
N SER A 365 -15.41 12.71 -21.74
CA SER A 365 -14.23 13.52 -22.07
C SER A 365 -13.10 12.64 -22.62
N TYR A 366 -12.82 11.51 -21.96
CA TYR A 366 -11.87 10.50 -22.44
C TYR A 366 -12.24 10.00 -23.84
N LEU A 367 -13.51 9.62 -24.07
CA LEU A 367 -13.95 9.12 -25.38
C LEU A 367 -13.88 10.16 -26.51
N ARG A 368 -14.03 11.46 -26.18
CA ARG A 368 -13.83 12.58 -27.12
C ARG A 368 -12.35 12.87 -27.36
N SER A 369 -11.47 12.53 -26.40
CA SER A 369 -10.07 12.96 -26.41
C SER A 369 -9.21 12.23 -27.46
N ALA A 370 -9.25 12.72 -28.71
CA ALA A 370 -8.22 12.41 -29.71
C ALA A 370 -6.97 13.28 -29.56
N LYS A 371 -7.10 14.44 -28.87
CA LYS A 371 -6.07 15.42 -28.44
C LYS A 371 -6.80 16.47 -27.56
N GLY A 372 -6.82 16.29 -26.24
CA GLY A 372 -7.40 17.29 -25.33
C GLY A 372 -6.58 18.59 -25.30
N PRO A 373 -7.14 19.74 -24.88
CA PRO A 373 -6.47 21.05 -24.92
C PRO A 373 -5.35 21.25 -23.88
N GLY A 374 -4.84 20.21 -23.22
CA GLY A 374 -3.80 20.32 -22.20
C GLY A 374 -2.41 19.87 -22.67
N ARG A 375 -1.38 20.38 -22.01
CA ARG A 375 0.00 19.92 -22.22
C ARG A 375 0.14 18.52 -21.62
N PRO A 376 0.62 17.49 -22.36
CA PRO A 376 0.78 16.14 -21.80
C PRO A 376 1.74 16.13 -20.60
N LEU A 377 1.42 15.38 -19.54
CA LEU A 377 2.27 15.24 -18.33
C LEU A 377 3.71 14.85 -18.70
N LYS A 378 3.86 13.90 -19.62
CA LYS A 378 5.16 13.41 -20.11
C LYS A 378 6.04 14.52 -20.69
N SER A 379 5.47 15.64 -21.15
CA SER A 379 6.23 16.75 -21.73
C SER A 379 6.88 17.68 -20.70
N LYS A 380 6.62 17.50 -19.39
CA LYS A 380 7.31 18.22 -18.30
C LYS A 380 8.74 17.67 -18.15
N PRO A 381 9.80 18.47 -18.36
CA PRO A 381 11.19 17.98 -18.24
C PRO A 381 11.53 17.46 -16.83
N GLU A 382 11.07 18.15 -15.80
CA GLU A 382 11.28 17.76 -14.39
C GLU A 382 10.62 16.40 -14.08
N PHE A 383 9.44 16.14 -14.64
CA PHE A 383 8.77 14.84 -14.52
C PHE A 383 9.60 13.72 -15.17
N GLN A 384 10.11 13.94 -16.39
CA GLN A 384 10.97 12.96 -17.06
C GLN A 384 12.25 12.69 -16.27
N GLN A 385 12.87 13.72 -15.71
CA GLN A 385 14.06 13.59 -14.86
C GLN A 385 13.75 12.76 -13.59
N ALA A 386 12.63 13.05 -12.92
CA ALA A 386 12.20 12.31 -11.73
C ALA A 386 11.90 10.83 -12.04
N VAL A 387 11.19 10.54 -13.15
CA VAL A 387 10.91 9.17 -13.60
C VAL A 387 12.20 8.41 -13.89
N ASN A 388 13.19 9.05 -14.54
CA ASN A 388 14.49 8.42 -14.80
C ASN A 388 15.23 8.07 -13.50
N ALA A 389 15.07 8.85 -12.43
CA ALA A 389 15.69 8.57 -11.13
C ALA A 389 15.09 7.33 -10.44
N VAL A 390 13.82 6.99 -10.73
CA VAL A 390 13.10 5.87 -10.09
C VAL A 390 12.99 4.60 -10.95
N GLY A 391 13.71 4.54 -12.08
CA GLY A 391 13.76 3.35 -12.95
C GLY A 391 13.42 3.59 -14.42
N GLY A 392 12.90 4.78 -14.76
CA GLY A 392 12.54 5.15 -16.12
C GLY A 392 11.20 4.55 -16.59
N PHE A 393 10.69 5.02 -17.73
CA PHE A 393 9.38 4.60 -18.23
C PHE A 393 9.29 3.12 -18.65
N LYS A 394 10.42 2.42 -18.86
CA LYS A 394 10.45 1.03 -19.32
C LYS A 394 10.44 0.01 -18.18
N SER A 395 10.32 0.46 -16.94
CA SER A 395 10.37 -0.39 -15.75
C SER A 395 9.09 -1.21 -15.53
N GLY A 396 7.98 -0.80 -16.16
CA GLY A 396 6.66 -1.37 -15.99
C GLY A 396 5.80 -0.68 -14.93
N TYR A 397 6.34 0.25 -14.15
CA TYR A 397 5.55 0.97 -13.15
C TYR A 397 5.99 2.43 -13.04
N VAL A 398 5.01 3.32 -13.16
CA VAL A 398 5.15 4.74 -12.87
C VAL A 398 3.93 5.20 -12.09
N TYR A 399 4.17 5.86 -10.97
CA TYR A 399 3.19 6.61 -10.21
C TYR A 399 3.63 8.07 -10.12
N TYR A 400 2.69 8.98 -10.24
CA TYR A 400 2.87 10.42 -10.12
C TYR A 400 1.77 10.95 -9.21
N GLN A 401 2.14 11.87 -8.32
CA GLN A 401 1.18 12.61 -7.51
C GLN A 401 1.60 14.07 -7.42
N SER A 402 0.70 14.99 -7.79
CA SER A 402 0.82 16.41 -7.49
C SER A 402 0.60 16.61 -5.99
N LEU A 403 1.66 16.88 -5.26
CA LEU A 403 1.58 17.22 -3.84
C LEU A 403 0.96 18.60 -3.67
N GLU A 404 1.24 19.53 -4.59
CA GLU A 404 0.63 20.85 -4.60
C GLU A 404 -0.90 20.77 -4.62
N SER A 405 -1.45 20.00 -5.56
CA SER A 405 -2.89 19.87 -5.75
C SER A 405 -3.54 18.97 -4.69
N SER A 406 -2.88 17.88 -4.30
CA SER A 406 -3.42 16.94 -3.29
C SER A 406 -3.38 17.54 -1.89
N ALA A 407 -2.27 18.18 -1.52
CA ALA A 407 -2.08 18.71 -0.17
C ALA A 407 -2.88 20.00 0.04
N GLY A 408 -3.08 20.84 -0.99
CA GLY A 408 -3.78 22.11 -0.82
C GLY A 408 -5.17 21.98 -0.21
N LEU A 409 -5.99 21.08 -0.76
CA LEU A 409 -7.36 20.86 -0.27
C LEU A 409 -7.39 20.23 1.12
N MET A 410 -6.51 19.25 1.37
CA MET A 410 -6.40 18.63 2.69
C MET A 410 -5.88 19.62 3.74
N TYR A 411 -4.91 20.46 3.37
CA TYR A 411 -4.32 21.47 4.23
C TYR A 411 -5.32 22.57 4.59
N GLU A 412 -6.09 23.05 3.60
CA GLU A 412 -7.13 24.05 3.85
C GLU A 412 -8.29 23.48 4.68
N ASN A 413 -8.72 22.25 4.39
CA ASN A 413 -9.74 21.60 5.23
C ASN A 413 -9.23 21.36 6.66
N LEU A 414 -7.96 20.97 6.84
CA LEU A 414 -7.35 20.80 8.17
C LEU A 414 -7.26 22.13 8.93
N ARG A 415 -6.99 23.23 8.22
CA ARG A 415 -6.93 24.58 8.79
C ARG A 415 -8.32 25.08 9.21
N GLU A 416 -9.35 24.84 8.40
CA GLU A 416 -10.71 25.34 8.64
C GLU A 416 -11.51 24.44 9.60
N ASN A 417 -11.41 23.11 9.43
CA ASN A 417 -12.22 22.09 10.07
C ASN A 417 -11.39 20.87 10.49
N PRO A 418 -10.44 21.00 11.45
CA PRO A 418 -9.52 19.93 11.82
C PRO A 418 -10.23 18.61 12.21
N GLY A 419 -11.34 18.68 12.95
CA GLY A 419 -12.11 17.48 13.35
C GLY A 419 -12.82 16.74 12.20
N SER A 420 -13.10 17.37 11.05
CA SER A 420 -13.80 16.68 9.94
C SER A 420 -12.91 15.75 9.12
N LEU A 421 -11.61 16.03 9.04
CA LEU A 421 -10.66 15.16 8.33
C LEU A 421 -10.37 13.87 9.09
N PHE A 422 -10.23 13.94 10.42
CA PHE A 422 -9.92 12.76 11.22
C PHE A 422 -11.10 11.80 11.30
N SER A 423 -12.32 12.31 11.48
CA SER A 423 -13.55 11.52 11.37
C SER A 423 -13.70 10.87 9.98
N GLY A 424 -13.38 11.58 8.89
CA GLY A 424 -13.34 11.01 7.53
C GLY A 424 -12.26 9.93 7.33
N LEU A 425 -11.05 10.14 7.85
CA LEU A 425 -9.95 9.16 7.79
C LEU A 425 -10.25 7.89 8.59
N MET A 426 -10.96 8.04 9.72
CA MET A 426 -11.47 6.94 10.54
C MET A 426 -12.61 6.19 9.85
N GLY A 427 -13.53 6.89 9.19
CA GLY A 427 -14.62 6.30 8.39
C GLY A 427 -14.14 5.48 7.18
N MET A 428 -12.96 5.79 6.64
CA MET A 428 -12.29 5.03 5.57
C MET A 428 -11.49 3.82 6.08
N GLY A 429 -11.52 3.51 7.39
CA GLY A 429 -10.81 2.37 7.97
C GLY A 429 -9.28 2.51 8.02
N LEU A 430 -8.72 3.66 7.64
CA LEU A 430 -7.28 3.93 7.65
C LEU A 430 -6.75 4.36 9.03
N GLY A 431 -7.63 4.80 9.93
CA GLY A 431 -7.24 5.18 11.30
C GLY A 431 -6.91 4.00 12.23
N SER A 432 -7.48 2.81 11.97
CA SER A 432 -7.34 1.66 12.88
C SER A 432 -5.93 1.04 12.90
N GLY A 433 -5.12 1.25 11.86
CA GLY A 433 -3.77 0.68 11.75
C GLY A 433 -2.66 1.51 12.40
N LEU A 434 -2.88 2.80 12.64
CA LEU A 434 -1.81 3.72 13.07
C LEU A 434 -1.86 4.08 14.57
N THR A 435 -3.00 3.93 15.26
CA THR A 435 -3.11 4.45 16.64
C THR A 435 -3.79 3.55 17.67
N GLY A 436 -4.04 2.27 17.40
CA GLY A 436 -4.47 1.34 18.46
C GLY A 436 -5.65 1.85 19.30
N GLY A 437 -6.73 2.28 18.65
CA GLY A 437 -8.03 2.47 19.29
C GLY A 437 -8.30 3.80 20.00
N SER A 438 -7.35 4.74 20.10
CA SER A 438 -7.67 6.11 20.53
C SER A 438 -7.84 7.04 19.33
N ALA A 439 -8.92 7.83 19.34
CA ALA A 439 -9.16 8.86 18.33
C ALA A 439 -7.97 9.85 18.36
N PRO A 440 -7.24 10.04 17.24
CA PRO A 440 -6.06 10.91 17.18
C PRO A 440 -6.36 12.40 17.43
N GLU A 441 -7.63 12.80 17.43
CA GLU A 441 -8.09 14.19 17.57
C GLU A 441 -7.55 14.84 18.85
N ASP A 442 -7.82 14.24 20.02
CA ASP A 442 -7.44 14.83 21.32
C ASP A 442 -5.92 14.91 21.54
N ALA A 443 -5.15 13.96 20.98
CA ALA A 443 -3.71 13.91 21.20
C ALA A 443 -2.98 14.93 20.32
N LEU A 444 -3.34 15.04 19.03
CA LEU A 444 -2.67 15.95 18.10
C LEU A 444 -3.11 17.41 18.27
N GLU A 445 -4.40 17.68 18.55
CA GLU A 445 -4.87 19.05 18.79
C GLU A 445 -4.28 19.66 20.07
N ARG A 446 -3.86 18.84 21.04
CA ARG A 446 -3.11 19.30 22.23
C ARG A 446 -1.69 19.77 21.91
N PHE A 447 -1.06 19.22 20.87
CA PHE A 447 0.32 19.58 20.47
C PHE A 447 0.38 20.57 19.31
N MET A 448 -0.63 20.62 18.45
CA MET A 448 -0.69 21.48 17.26
C MET A 448 -2.08 22.11 17.06
N ASP A 449 -2.13 23.44 17.04
CA ASP A 449 -3.32 24.20 16.68
C ASP A 449 -3.35 24.45 15.16
N PHE A 450 -4.01 23.55 14.43
CA PHE A 450 -4.04 23.58 12.95
C PHE A 450 -4.71 24.85 12.38
N LYS A 451 -5.55 25.54 13.15
CA LYS A 451 -6.15 26.81 12.73
C LYS A 451 -5.12 27.94 12.59
N LYS A 452 -3.94 27.79 13.21
CA LYS A 452 -2.82 28.74 13.11
C LYS A 452 -1.92 28.49 11.89
N LEU A 453 -2.19 27.45 11.11
CA LEU A 453 -1.46 27.23 9.86
C LEU A 453 -1.67 28.44 8.92
N PRO A 454 -0.60 28.95 8.27
CA PRO A 454 -0.75 30.01 7.27
C PRO A 454 -1.61 29.51 6.11
N PRO A 455 -2.31 30.38 5.34
CA PRO A 455 -2.99 29.98 4.11
C PRO A 455 -2.10 29.16 3.19
N PHE A 456 -2.65 28.15 2.51
CA PHE A 456 -1.88 27.22 1.69
C PHE A 456 -1.06 27.94 0.63
N ASP A 457 -1.59 29.00 0.02
CA ASP A 457 -0.85 29.81 -0.97
C ASP A 457 0.52 30.31 -0.47
N GLN A 458 0.70 30.52 0.84
CA GLN A 458 1.98 30.95 1.41
C GLN A 458 3.02 29.82 1.50
N VAL A 459 2.55 28.58 1.66
CA VAL A 459 3.39 27.37 1.81
C VAL A 459 3.43 26.52 0.54
N LYS A 460 2.56 26.80 -0.43
CA LYS A 460 2.39 26.10 -1.70
C LYS A 460 3.71 25.85 -2.43
N LYS A 461 4.62 26.82 -2.40
CA LYS A 461 5.96 26.73 -3.01
C LYS A 461 6.83 25.57 -2.51
N TYR A 462 6.51 24.98 -1.36
CA TYR A 462 7.21 23.82 -0.81
C TYR A 462 6.61 22.49 -1.26
N PHE A 463 5.45 22.51 -1.91
CA PHE A 463 4.78 21.34 -2.46
C PHE A 463 5.01 21.31 -3.97
N HIS A 464 5.52 20.18 -4.46
CA HIS A 464 5.72 19.96 -5.90
C HIS A 464 4.96 18.71 -6.32
N PHE A 465 5.68 17.66 -6.69
CA PHE A 465 5.12 16.36 -6.97
C PHE A 465 6.04 15.25 -6.44
N ASN A 466 5.48 14.05 -6.30
CA ASN A 466 6.22 12.83 -6.08
C ASN A 466 6.09 11.92 -7.31
N VAL A 467 7.17 11.20 -7.64
CA VAL A 467 7.14 10.11 -8.60
C VAL A 467 7.63 8.85 -7.93
N SER A 468 6.94 7.74 -8.16
CA SER A 468 7.41 6.41 -7.78
C SER A 468 7.53 5.48 -8.98
N GLY A 469 8.47 4.55 -8.91
CA GLY A 469 8.79 3.60 -9.98
C GLY A 469 9.48 2.36 -9.41
N ASN A 470 9.79 1.38 -10.26
CA ASN A 470 10.47 0.16 -9.85
C ASN A 470 11.84 0.00 -10.51
N SER A 471 12.73 -0.73 -9.84
CA SER A 471 14.03 -1.14 -10.42
C SER A 471 14.44 -2.51 -9.91
N SER A 472 13.76 -3.55 -10.36
CA SER A 472 14.03 -4.94 -9.94
C SER A 472 15.22 -5.55 -10.69
N ASP A 473 15.93 -6.47 -10.03
CA ASP A 473 16.95 -7.33 -10.62
C ASP A 473 16.80 -8.79 -10.15
N GLU A 474 17.75 -9.65 -10.53
CA GLU A 474 17.80 -11.07 -10.17
C GLU A 474 17.81 -11.34 -8.66
N ARG A 475 18.16 -10.37 -7.83
CA ARG A 475 18.33 -10.55 -6.38
C ARG A 475 17.39 -9.69 -5.54
N MET A 476 16.90 -8.57 -6.06
CA MET A 476 16.13 -7.58 -5.32
C MET A 476 14.95 -7.05 -6.12
N LEU A 477 13.85 -6.81 -5.41
CA LEU A 477 12.73 -6.01 -5.90
C LEU A 477 12.85 -4.63 -5.24
N ASN A 478 12.86 -3.57 -6.04
CA ASN A 478 13.02 -2.20 -5.53
C ASN A 478 11.84 -1.35 -5.97
N LEU A 479 11.21 -0.70 -5.00
CA LEU A 479 10.27 0.39 -5.20
C LEU A 479 11.00 1.67 -4.82
N LYS A 480 11.03 2.64 -5.73
CA LYS A 480 11.76 3.89 -5.57
C LYS A 480 10.80 5.05 -5.66
N SER A 481 11.03 6.07 -4.87
CA SER A 481 10.25 7.30 -4.83
C SER A 481 11.18 8.50 -4.85
N MET A 482 10.77 9.54 -5.56
CA MET A 482 11.52 10.78 -5.73
C MET A 482 10.57 11.97 -5.64
N SER A 483 10.89 12.89 -4.74
CA SER A 483 10.23 14.19 -4.63
C SER A 483 11.21 15.28 -5.08
N PRO A 484 11.09 15.80 -6.32
CA PRO A 484 12.02 16.81 -6.81
C PRO A 484 11.92 18.12 -6.04
N ILE A 485 13.06 18.78 -5.85
CA ILE A 485 13.08 20.14 -5.28
C ILE A 485 12.50 21.10 -6.33
N PRO A 486 11.47 21.91 -5.99
CA PRO A 486 10.97 22.97 -6.85
C PRO A 486 12.12 23.83 -7.38
N THR A 487 12.11 24.15 -8.67
CA THR A 487 13.21 24.92 -9.28
C THR A 487 13.42 26.28 -8.62
N SER A 488 12.36 26.89 -8.07
CA SER A 488 12.43 28.13 -7.28
C SER A 488 13.15 28.01 -5.93
N LEU A 489 13.35 26.80 -5.41
CA LEU A 489 13.99 26.50 -4.12
C LEU A 489 15.37 25.85 -4.27
N ARG A 490 15.83 25.59 -5.50
CA ARG A 490 17.19 25.09 -5.74
C ARG A 490 18.20 26.19 -5.41
N ARG A 491 19.21 25.85 -4.60
CA ARG A 491 20.29 26.77 -4.22
C ARG A 491 21.39 26.81 -5.26
#